data_AF-A0A6C0D299-F1
#
_entry.id   AF-A0A6C0D299-F1
#
_cell.length_a   1.000
_cell.length_b   1.000
_cell.length_c   1.000
_cell.angle_alpha   90.00
_cell.angle_beta   90.00
_cell.angle_gamma   90.00
#
_symmetry.space_group_name_H-M   'P 1'
#
loop_
_entity.id
_entity.type
_entity.pdbx_description
1 polymer ?
#
loop_
_entity_poly.entity_id
_entity_poly.type
_entity_poly.pdbx_seq_one_letter_code
_entity_poly.pdbx_strand_id
1 'polypeptide(L)'
;MNRAQNRMYRMIERFEELRGNMSIGDYFQVPMKITIKHPDIMNITCKFELSVEVYVKLELPFELNCIILSYLHEPSYAEFIIIVPNDYPFKPPVWLLMNADKKRYKQMYNAGTFHNSRYRHSWEPSISFEKDILYMIESIYLNQ
;
A
#
# COMPACT_ATOMS: atom_id res chain seq x y z
N MET A 1 -7.11 -25.95 -1.49
CA MET A 1 -6.52 -24.78 -2.15
C MET A 1 -6.08 -25.13 -3.56
N ASN A 2 -6.35 -24.27 -4.53
CA ASN A 2 -5.83 -24.40 -5.90
C ASN A 2 -4.32 -24.01 -5.96
N ARG A 3 -3.67 -24.21 -7.11
CA ARG A 3 -2.22 -23.93 -7.27
C ARG A 3 -1.88 -22.45 -7.03
N ALA A 4 -2.71 -21.53 -7.51
CA ALA A 4 -2.53 -20.09 -7.32
C ALA A 4 -2.60 -19.73 -5.83
N GLN A 5 -3.60 -20.23 -5.11
CA GLN A 5 -3.77 -20.06 -3.66
C GLN A 5 -2.57 -20.61 -2.90
N ASN A 6 -2.12 -21.84 -3.19
CA ASN A 6 -0.96 -22.44 -2.52
C ASN A 6 0.30 -21.59 -2.70
N ARG A 7 0.49 -21.03 -3.89
CA ARG A 7 1.64 -20.18 -4.17
C ARG A 7 1.55 -18.85 -3.41
N MET A 8 0.41 -18.17 -3.51
CA MET A 8 0.21 -16.89 -2.83
C MET A 8 0.35 -17.04 -1.31
N TYR A 9 -0.22 -18.11 -0.74
CA TYR A 9 -0.08 -18.43 0.68
C TYR A 9 1.38 -18.53 1.11
N ARG A 10 2.20 -19.31 0.38
CA ARG A 10 3.65 -19.44 0.68
C ARG A 10 4.41 -18.13 0.55
N MET A 11 3.98 -17.25 -0.36
CA MET A 11 4.62 -15.93 -0.52
C MET A 11 4.28 -15.01 0.64
N ILE A 12 3.03 -15.01 1.10
CA ILE A 12 2.61 -14.27 2.29
C ILE A 12 3.33 -14.83 3.52
N GLU A 13 3.32 -16.16 3.72
CA GLU A 13 4.01 -16.82 4.83
C GLU A 13 5.49 -16.44 4.88
N ARG A 14 6.20 -16.49 3.74
CA ARG A 14 7.59 -16.06 3.65
C ARG A 14 7.77 -14.58 3.99
N PHE A 15 6.87 -13.71 3.54
CA PHE A 15 6.92 -12.29 3.90
C PHE A 15 6.77 -12.08 5.40
N GLU A 16 5.81 -12.77 6.01
CA GLU A 16 5.57 -12.70 7.45
C GLU A 16 6.78 -13.24 8.24
N GLU A 17 7.42 -14.32 7.79
CA GLU A 17 8.66 -14.83 8.37
C GLU A 17 9.82 -13.82 8.28
N LEU A 18 10.00 -13.18 7.12
CA LEU A 18 11.08 -12.20 6.90
C LEU A 18 10.86 -10.90 7.69
N ARG A 19 9.61 -10.44 7.78
CA ARG A 19 9.19 -9.29 8.59
C ARG A 19 9.38 -9.57 10.09
N GLY A 20 9.15 -10.81 10.51
CA GLY A 20 9.08 -11.18 11.91
C GLY A 20 8.04 -10.34 12.65
N ASN A 21 8.46 -9.72 13.76
CA ASN A 21 7.56 -8.93 14.62
C ASN A 21 7.49 -7.44 14.24
N MET A 22 8.25 -6.97 13.24
CA MET A 22 8.25 -5.55 12.82
C MET A 22 6.91 -5.18 12.19
N SER A 23 6.41 -3.96 12.38
CA SER A 23 5.28 -3.52 11.55
C SER A 23 5.69 -3.46 10.08
N ILE A 24 4.74 -3.52 9.14
CA ILE A 24 5.07 -3.44 7.70
C ILE A 24 5.71 -2.09 7.36
N GLY A 25 5.28 -1.00 8.01
CA GLY A 25 5.89 0.31 7.87
C GLY A 25 7.36 0.32 8.32
N ASP A 26 7.64 -0.26 9.49
CA ASP A 26 9.01 -0.35 10.04
C ASP A 26 9.90 -1.24 9.16
N TYR A 27 9.37 -2.37 8.70
CA TYR A 27 10.09 -3.31 7.83
C TYR A 27 10.56 -2.63 6.53
N PHE A 28 9.71 -1.80 5.92
CA PHE A 28 10.05 -1.03 4.73
C PHE A 28 10.68 0.33 5.03
N GLN A 29 10.83 0.71 6.30
CA GLN A 29 11.35 2.01 6.75
C GLN A 29 10.58 3.20 6.14
N VAL A 30 9.25 3.10 6.09
CA VAL A 30 8.36 4.14 5.58
C VAL A 30 7.49 4.72 6.69
N PRO A 31 7.23 6.05 6.70
CA PRO A 31 6.37 6.71 7.69
C PRO A 31 4.88 6.49 7.37
N MET A 32 4.50 5.24 7.14
CA MET A 32 3.17 4.82 6.73
C MET A 32 2.79 3.57 7.50
N LYS A 33 1.62 3.59 8.13
CA LYS A 33 1.08 2.41 8.77
C LYS A 33 0.36 1.57 7.72
N ILE A 34 0.83 0.34 7.53
CA ILE A 34 0.31 -0.59 6.54
C ILE A 34 -0.25 -1.79 7.28
N THR A 35 -1.52 -2.11 7.01
CA THR A 35 -2.20 -3.28 7.56
C THR A 35 -2.66 -4.17 6.42
N ILE A 36 -2.31 -5.45 6.49
CA ILE A 36 -2.78 -6.44 5.51
C ILE A 36 -3.72 -7.41 6.22
N LYS A 37 -4.88 -7.63 5.61
CA LYS A 37 -5.86 -8.64 6.02
C LYS A 37 -6.11 -9.55 4.84
N HIS A 38 -6.12 -10.86 5.09
CA HIS A 38 -6.38 -11.86 4.07
C HIS A 38 -7.68 -12.60 4.42
N PRO A 39 -8.86 -11.98 4.23
CA PRO A 39 -10.15 -12.65 4.48
C PRO A 39 -10.32 -13.90 3.60
N ASP A 40 -9.69 -13.90 2.42
CA ASP A 40 -9.51 -15.03 1.52
C ASP A 40 -8.13 -14.88 0.83
N ILE A 41 -7.44 -15.99 0.54
CA ILE A 41 -6.13 -15.98 -0.12
C ILE A 41 -6.20 -15.36 -1.52
N MET A 42 -7.39 -15.38 -2.15
CA MET A 42 -7.62 -14.75 -3.46
C MET A 42 -7.92 -13.25 -3.39
N ASN A 43 -8.24 -12.74 -2.20
CA ASN A 43 -8.71 -11.38 -1.96
C ASN A 43 -8.01 -10.81 -0.73
N ILE A 44 -6.93 -10.07 -0.97
CA ILE A 44 -6.10 -9.51 0.10
C ILE A 44 -6.44 -8.04 0.28
N THR A 45 -6.89 -7.63 1.46
CA THR A 45 -7.13 -6.22 1.76
C THR A 45 -5.86 -5.59 2.33
N CYS A 46 -5.39 -4.51 1.70
CA CYS A 46 -4.27 -3.70 2.14
C CYS A 46 -4.76 -2.29 2.49
N LYS A 47 -4.61 -1.90 3.75
CA LYS A 47 -4.91 -0.55 4.22
C LYS A 47 -3.60 0.21 4.44
N PHE A 48 -3.50 1.38 3.82
CA PHE A 48 -2.41 2.33 3.95
C PHE A 48 -2.94 3.55 4.72
N GLU A 49 -2.30 3.89 5.83
CA GLU A 49 -2.55 5.10 6.62
C GLU A 49 -1.27 5.93 6.60
N LEU A 50 -1.28 7.01 5.82
CA LEU A 50 -0.21 8.01 5.81
C LEU A 50 -0.35 8.88 7.06
N SER A 51 0.52 8.62 8.02
CA SER A 51 0.69 9.50 9.17
C SER A 51 1.47 10.72 8.76
N VAL A 52 1.02 11.87 9.22
CA VAL A 52 1.81 13.09 9.18
C VAL A 52 2.52 13.10 10.51
N GLU A 53 3.83 12.91 10.51
CA GLU A 53 4.62 13.12 11.72
C GLU A 53 4.61 14.61 12.04
N VAL A 54 3.57 15.08 12.71
CA VAL A 54 3.48 16.46 13.19
C VAL A 54 4.15 16.53 14.56
N TYR A 55 5.48 16.62 14.57
CA TYR A 55 6.19 17.15 15.72
C TYR A 55 6.37 18.65 15.56
N VAL A 56 5.28 19.40 15.71
CA VAL A 56 5.31 20.85 15.68
C VAL A 56 4.62 21.39 16.94
N LYS A 57 5.27 21.22 18.09
CA LYS A 57 5.00 22.07 19.26
C LYS A 57 5.72 23.40 19.03
N LEU A 58 5.16 24.22 18.14
CA LEU A 58 5.65 25.58 17.92
C LEU A 58 4.78 26.55 18.73
N GLU A 59 5.39 27.27 19.68
CA GLU A 59 4.76 28.39 20.38
C GLU A 59 4.69 29.62 19.45
N LEU A 60 3.95 29.49 18.36
CA LEU A 60 3.76 30.55 17.37
C LEU A 60 2.41 31.25 17.53
N PRO A 61 2.32 32.54 17.14
CA PRO A 61 1.06 33.24 16.95
C PRO A 61 0.06 32.42 16.11
N PHE A 62 -1.22 32.55 16.43
CA PHE A 62 -2.30 31.75 15.84
C PHE A 62 -2.31 31.78 14.30
N GLU A 63 -2.10 32.95 13.70
CA GLU A 63 -2.11 33.12 12.25
C GLU A 63 -0.98 32.33 11.57
N LEU A 64 0.22 32.33 12.17
CA LEU A 64 1.36 31.57 11.65
C LEU A 64 1.15 30.06 11.83
N ASN A 65 0.55 29.64 12.94
CA ASN A 65 0.14 28.25 13.12
C ASN A 65 -0.88 27.82 12.06
N CYS A 66 -1.90 28.62 11.76
CA CYS A 66 -2.86 28.31 10.70
C CYS A 66 -2.21 28.18 9.32
N ILE A 67 -1.28 29.07 8.98
CA ILE A 67 -0.53 29.02 7.72
C ILE A 67 0.34 27.75 7.69
N ILE A 68 1.10 27.46 8.74
CA ILE A 68 1.93 26.24 8.80
C ILE A 68 1.07 24.99 8.69
N LEU A 69 -0.02 24.89 9.46
CA LEU A 69 -0.96 23.77 9.40
C LEU A 69 -1.56 23.58 7.99
N SER A 70 -1.74 24.67 7.22
CA SER A 70 -2.21 24.57 5.82
C SER A 70 -1.16 23.98 4.86
N TYR A 71 0.12 24.04 5.22
CA TYR A 71 1.21 23.40 4.48
C TYR A 71 1.52 21.99 4.99
N LEU A 72 1.11 21.65 6.22
CA LEU A 72 1.23 20.29 6.71
C LEU A 72 0.28 19.39 5.93
N HIS A 73 0.81 18.26 5.46
CA HIS A 73 -0.04 17.24 4.86
C HIS A 73 -1.11 16.84 5.88
N GLU A 74 -2.36 16.66 5.43
CA GLU A 74 -3.38 16.00 6.25
C GLU A 74 -3.12 14.48 6.27
N PRO A 75 -3.38 13.79 7.39
CA PRO A 75 -3.31 12.33 7.41
C PRO A 75 -4.29 11.80 6.38
N SER A 76 -3.86 10.78 5.63
CA SER A 76 -4.71 10.20 4.59
C SER A 76 -4.67 8.68 4.63
N TYR A 77 -5.78 8.05 4.28
CA TYR A 77 -5.90 6.61 4.16
C TYR A 77 -6.37 6.19 2.77
N ALA A 78 -5.94 4.99 2.40
CA ALA A 78 -6.42 4.27 1.24
C ALA A 78 -6.50 2.78 1.57
N GLU A 79 -7.56 2.15 1.11
CA GLU A 79 -7.82 0.72 1.24
C GLU A 79 -7.89 0.13 -0.16
N PHE A 80 -7.01 -0.83 -0.42
CA PHE A 80 -6.96 -1.58 -1.66
C PHE A 80 -7.31 -3.04 -1.40
N ILE A 81 -7.86 -3.68 -2.41
CA ILE A 81 -7.97 -5.13 -2.49
C ILE A 81 -7.07 -5.65 -3.60
N ILE A 82 -6.30 -6.69 -3.31
CA ILE A 82 -5.50 -7.42 -4.27
C ILE A 82 -6.31 -8.63 -4.71
N ILE A 83 -6.64 -8.69 -6.00
CA ILE A 83 -7.29 -9.83 -6.62
C ILE A 83 -6.23 -10.72 -7.26
N VAL A 84 -6.14 -11.96 -6.79
CA VAL A 84 -5.20 -12.96 -7.31
C VAL A 84 -5.88 -13.71 -8.47
N PRO A 85 -5.30 -13.74 -9.68
CA PRO A 85 -5.89 -14.47 -10.79
C PRO A 85 -5.67 -15.99 -10.65
N ASN A 86 -6.55 -16.79 -11.27
CA ASN A 86 -6.47 -18.25 -11.18
C ASN A 86 -5.20 -18.86 -11.80
N ASP A 87 -4.58 -18.16 -12.74
CA ASP A 87 -3.33 -18.52 -13.40
C ASP A 87 -2.10 -17.82 -12.78
N TYR A 88 -2.23 -17.26 -11.58
CA TYR A 88 -1.10 -16.80 -10.79
C TYR A 88 -0.06 -17.92 -10.63
N PRO A 89 1.24 -17.67 -10.91
CA PRO A 89 1.90 -16.35 -11.05
C PRO A 89 2.07 -15.87 -12.50
N PHE A 90 1.48 -16.54 -13.49
CA PHE A 90 1.71 -16.18 -14.90
C PHE A 90 0.96 -14.93 -15.31
N LYS A 91 -0.06 -14.54 -14.52
CA LYS A 91 -0.66 -13.21 -14.54
C LYS A 91 -0.42 -12.48 -13.22
N PRO A 92 -0.21 -11.15 -13.26
CA PRO A 92 -0.02 -10.35 -12.06
C PRO A 92 -1.29 -10.31 -11.20
N PRO A 93 -1.14 -10.09 -9.89
CA PRO A 93 -2.26 -9.68 -9.05
C PRO A 93 -2.74 -8.28 -9.47
N VAL A 94 -4.01 -7.98 -9.22
CA VAL A 94 -4.61 -6.69 -9.57
C VAL A 94 -4.99 -5.94 -8.30
N TRP A 95 -4.48 -4.72 -8.15
CA TRP A 95 -4.77 -3.84 -7.03
C TRP A 95 -5.97 -2.94 -7.36
N LEU A 96 -7.07 -3.08 -6.64
CA LEU A 96 -8.26 -2.24 -6.81
C LEU A 96 -8.48 -1.36 -5.59
N LEU A 97 -8.71 -0.06 -5.82
CA LEU A 97 -9.07 0.86 -4.75
C LEU A 97 -10.49 0.56 -4.26
N MET A 98 -10.63 0.22 -2.98
CA MET A 98 -11.91 -0.01 -2.33
C MET A 98 -12.44 1.26 -1.66
N ASN A 99 -11.57 1.96 -0.95
CA ASN A 99 -11.94 3.17 -0.21
C ASN A 99 -10.73 4.08 -0.05
N ALA A 100 -10.95 5.40 0.06
CA ALA A 100 -9.91 6.38 0.35
C ALA A 100 -10.54 7.69 0.83
N ASP A 101 -9.73 8.58 1.38
CA ASP A 101 -10.17 9.94 1.66
C ASP A 101 -10.68 10.65 0.41
N LYS A 102 -11.84 11.31 0.54
CA LYS A 102 -12.48 12.03 -0.57
C LYS A 102 -11.53 13.00 -1.28
N LYS A 103 -10.68 13.70 -0.53
CA LYS A 103 -9.72 14.67 -1.05
C LYS A 103 -8.62 14.01 -1.90
N ARG A 104 -8.21 12.79 -1.56
CA ARG A 104 -7.11 12.07 -2.21
C ARG A 104 -7.57 10.88 -3.07
N TYR A 105 -8.87 10.64 -3.18
CA TYR A 105 -9.42 9.47 -3.87
C TYR A 105 -8.89 9.34 -5.30
N LYS A 106 -8.87 10.45 -6.06
CA LYS A 106 -8.37 10.45 -7.45
C LYS A 106 -6.89 10.09 -7.53
N GLN A 107 -6.07 10.59 -6.61
CA GLN A 107 -4.63 10.29 -6.53
C GLN A 107 -4.41 8.81 -6.20
N MET A 108 -5.14 8.27 -5.21
CA MET A 108 -5.05 6.87 -4.82
C MET A 108 -5.55 5.92 -5.93
N TYR A 109 -6.60 6.33 -6.64
CA TYR A 109 -7.09 5.60 -7.81
C TYR A 109 -6.05 5.58 -8.94
N ASN A 110 -5.42 6.72 -9.21
CA ASN A 110 -4.34 6.82 -10.19
C ASN A 110 -3.12 5.97 -9.79
N ALA A 111 -2.76 5.92 -8.50
CA ALA A 111 -1.68 5.07 -8.01
C ALA A 111 -1.94 3.58 -8.29
N GLY A 112 -3.15 3.08 -7.98
CA GLY A 112 -3.52 1.69 -8.24
C GLY A 112 -3.57 1.37 -9.74
N THR A 113 -4.12 2.27 -10.57
CA THR A 113 -4.15 2.06 -12.02
C THR A 113 -2.75 2.11 -12.64
N PHE A 114 -1.89 3.03 -12.19
CA PHE A 114 -0.50 3.12 -12.59
C PHE A 114 0.26 1.84 -12.24
N HIS A 115 0.18 1.37 -11.00
CA HIS A 115 0.77 0.10 -10.55
C HIS A 115 0.33 -1.10 -11.42
N ASN A 116 -0.98 -1.25 -11.63
CA ASN A 116 -1.50 -2.33 -12.47
C ASN A 116 -1.03 -2.23 -13.93
N SER A 117 -0.91 -1.01 -14.47
CA SER A 117 -0.45 -0.80 -15.84
C SER A 117 1.04 -1.15 -16.02
N ARG A 118 1.87 -0.85 -15.00
CA ARG A 118 3.29 -1.24 -14.97
C ARG A 118 3.46 -2.75 -15.14
N TYR A 119 2.64 -3.54 -14.44
CA TYR A 119 2.66 -5.00 -14.55
C TYR A 119 2.22 -5.59 -15.88
N ARG A 120 1.67 -4.79 -16.80
CA ARG A 120 1.45 -5.26 -18.18
C ARG A 120 2.77 -5.53 -18.91
N HIS A 121 3.86 -4.87 -18.50
CA HIS A 121 5.14 -4.94 -19.20
C HIS A 121 6.27 -5.51 -18.36
N SER A 122 6.18 -5.39 -17.03
CA SER A 122 7.26 -5.75 -16.12
C SER A 122 6.92 -6.86 -15.13
N TRP A 123 5.75 -7.49 -15.25
CA TRP A 123 5.40 -8.59 -14.35
C TRP A 123 6.26 -9.82 -14.64
N GLU A 124 6.83 -10.38 -13.58
CA GLU A 124 7.57 -11.63 -13.63
C GLU A 124 7.06 -12.56 -12.52
N PRO A 125 6.94 -13.87 -12.77
CA PRO A 125 6.55 -14.84 -11.74
C PRO A 125 7.47 -14.86 -10.50
N SER A 126 8.69 -14.36 -10.63
CA SER A 126 9.71 -14.26 -9.58
C SER A 126 9.50 -13.09 -8.62
N ILE A 127 8.62 -12.13 -8.95
CA ILE A 127 8.33 -10.98 -8.09
C ILE A 127 7.76 -11.49 -6.76
N SER A 128 8.41 -11.10 -5.66
CA SER A 128 8.00 -11.46 -4.32
C SER A 128 6.85 -10.57 -3.83
N PHE A 129 6.15 -11.01 -2.78
CA PHE A 129 5.04 -10.24 -2.23
C PHE A 129 5.52 -8.91 -1.64
N GLU A 130 6.71 -8.90 -1.03
CA GLU A 130 7.36 -7.69 -0.51
C GLU A 130 7.61 -6.68 -1.61
N LYS A 131 8.14 -7.16 -2.74
CA LYS A 131 8.46 -6.31 -3.89
C LYS A 131 7.19 -5.74 -4.52
N ASP A 132 6.10 -6.53 -4.56
CA ASP A 132 4.79 -6.04 -5.02
C ASP A 132 4.25 -4.92 -4.12
N ILE A 133 4.27 -5.12 -2.80
CA ILE A 133 3.87 -4.09 -1.83
C ILE A 133 4.73 -2.83 -1.98
N LEU A 134 6.05 -2.97 -2.10
CA LEU A 134 6.97 -1.85 -2.30
C LEU A 134 6.65 -1.03 -3.55
N TYR A 135 6.37 -1.71 -4.67
CA TYR A 135 5.97 -1.03 -5.91
C TYR A 135 4.62 -0.31 -5.80
N MET A 136 3.70 -0.85 -5.01
CA MET A 136 2.46 -0.15 -4.71
C MET A 136 2.70 1.08 -3.84
N ILE A 137 3.53 0.97 -2.79
CA ILE A 137 3.92 2.10 -1.93
C ILE A 137 4.57 3.20 -2.79
N GLU A 138 5.51 2.84 -3.66
CA GLU A 138 6.14 3.78 -4.59
C GLU A 138 5.09 4.48 -5.48
N SER A 139 4.13 3.72 -6.03
CA SER A 139 3.06 4.27 -6.85
C SER A 139 2.18 5.26 -6.09
N ILE A 140 1.94 5.04 -4.80
CA ILE A 140 1.23 5.97 -3.91
C ILE A 140 2.05 7.26 -3.73
N TYR A 141 3.37 7.16 -3.51
CA TYR A 141 4.23 8.34 -3.34
C TYR A 141 4.37 9.19 -4.61
N LEU A 142 4.50 8.56 -5.78
CA LEU A 142 4.65 9.27 -7.06
C LEU A 142 3.40 10.04 -7.49
N ASN A 143 2.24 9.72 -6.91
CA ASN A 143 0.95 10.34 -7.24
C ASN A 143 0.41 11.25 -6.12
N GLN A 144 1.23 11.61 -5.13
CA GLN A 144 0.90 12.66 -4.14
C GLN A 144 0.94 14.04 -4.79
#